data_AF-A0A3N5GHM6-F1
#
_entry.id   AF-A0A3N5GHM6-F1
#
_cell.length_a   1.000
_cell.length_b   1.000
_cell.length_c   1.000
_cell.angle_alpha   90.00
_cell.angle_beta   90.00
_cell.angle_gamma   90.00
#
_symmetry.space_group_name_H-M   'P 1'
#
loop_
_entity.id
_entity.type
_entity.pdbx_description
1 polymer ?
#
loop_
_entity_poly.entity_id
_entity_poly.type
_entity_poly.pdbx_seq_one_letter_code
_entity_poly.pdbx_strand_id
1 'polypeptide(L)'
;MRPIIVDAHEDLANNMLSLGRDYTRSALETRRLEVNNQAAQQSGECLIGWPEFQQGNIAIVFSTLFVLPGHRVTTGWDSQVYRNYDEAHDQYMEQVDAYRRLTGDHPDKFRPIRTASDLDKHLNLWAQPAPETGRPVGMVTLMEGAEGVRTPAELPEWWEAGVRIIGPAWAGT
;
A
#
# COMPACT_ATOMS: atom_id res chain seq x y z
N MET A 1 7.58 9.18 -26.05
CA MET A 1 7.13 9.33 -24.64
C MET A 1 7.76 8.21 -23.83
N ARG A 2 8.19 8.46 -22.59
CA ARG A 2 8.60 7.37 -21.69
C ARG A 2 7.37 6.53 -21.34
N PRO A 3 7.45 5.19 -21.38
CA PRO A 3 6.33 4.36 -20.98
C PRO A 3 5.99 4.60 -19.51
N ILE A 4 4.70 4.56 -19.18
CA ILE A 4 4.29 4.47 -17.77
C ILE A 4 4.61 3.08 -17.24
N ILE A 5 4.86 2.98 -15.95
CA ILE A 5 5.08 1.72 -15.24
C ILE A 5 3.90 1.45 -14.31
N VAL A 6 3.53 0.18 -14.22
CA VAL A 6 2.63 -0.34 -13.19
C VAL A 6 3.49 -1.20 -12.28
N ASP A 7 3.56 -0.80 -11.01
CA ASP A 7 4.09 -1.68 -9.97
C ASP A 7 2.94 -2.54 -9.42
N ALA A 8 3.12 -3.85 -9.44
CA ALA A 8 2.07 -4.78 -9.08
C ALA A 8 2.13 -5.22 -7.60
N HIS A 9 3.03 -4.66 -6.77
CA HIS A 9 3.13 -5.06 -5.38
C HIS A 9 3.92 -4.08 -4.49
N GLU A 10 3.23 -3.33 -3.63
CA GLU A 10 3.84 -2.35 -2.72
C GLU A 10 3.24 -2.41 -1.30
N ASP A 11 4.08 -2.74 -0.31
CA ASP A 11 3.73 -2.92 1.12
C ASP A 11 3.53 -1.62 1.89
N LEU A 12 2.79 -0.68 1.31
CA LEU A 12 2.69 0.67 1.84
C LEU A 12 1.95 0.69 3.19
N ALA A 13 0.79 0.04 3.34
CA ALA A 13 0.02 0.17 4.58
C ALA A 13 0.70 -0.50 5.77
N ASN A 14 1.28 -1.68 5.57
CA ASN A 14 2.09 -2.33 6.59
C ASN A 14 3.23 -1.41 7.07
N ASN A 15 4.00 -0.84 6.15
CA ASN A 15 5.09 0.08 6.48
C ASN A 15 4.61 1.41 7.12
N MET A 16 3.45 1.94 6.71
CA MET A 16 2.86 3.13 7.35
C MET A 16 2.54 2.84 8.82
N LEU A 17 1.91 1.69 9.10
CA LEU A 17 1.43 1.36 10.44
C LEU A 17 2.51 0.77 11.36
N SER A 18 3.49 0.05 10.81
CA SER A 18 4.59 -0.54 11.59
C SER A 18 5.77 0.39 11.79
N LEU A 19 6.12 1.20 10.79
CA LEU A 19 7.34 2.03 10.82
C LEU A 19 7.04 3.53 10.88
N GLY A 20 5.78 3.94 10.73
CA GLY A 20 5.40 5.35 10.67
C GLY A 20 5.90 6.03 9.40
N ARG A 21 6.12 5.27 8.31
CA ARG A 21 6.60 5.82 7.04
C ARG A 21 5.54 6.72 6.42
N ASP A 22 5.97 7.89 5.96
CA ASP A 22 5.14 8.86 5.25
C ASP A 22 5.51 8.85 3.77
N TYR A 23 4.69 8.18 2.95
CA TYR A 23 4.94 8.04 1.52
C TYR A 23 4.69 9.32 0.72
N THR A 24 4.27 10.41 1.35
CA THR A 24 4.20 11.72 0.69
C THR A 24 5.58 12.39 0.58
N ARG A 25 6.58 11.90 1.33
CA ARG A 25 7.98 12.34 1.34
C ARG A 25 8.82 11.53 0.37
N SER A 26 10.06 11.96 0.16
CA SER A 26 11.05 11.17 -0.58
C SER A 26 11.55 9.99 0.25
N ALA A 27 11.93 8.90 -0.40
CA ALA A 27 12.62 7.78 0.21
C ALA A 27 13.87 8.24 0.98
N LEU A 28 14.64 9.17 0.40
CA LEU A 28 15.84 9.72 1.01
C LEU A 28 15.56 10.49 2.31
N GLU A 29 14.48 11.28 2.34
CA GLU A 29 14.05 11.99 3.55
C GLU A 29 13.60 11.00 4.62
N THR A 30 12.79 10.02 4.26
CA THR A 30 12.35 8.96 5.19
C THR A 30 13.53 8.22 5.81
N ARG A 31 14.52 7.81 5.00
CA ARG A 31 15.77 7.16 5.49
C ARG A 31 16.52 8.02 6.51
N ARG A 32 16.60 9.33 6.28
CA ARG A 32 17.26 10.26 7.21
C ARG A 32 16.51 10.35 8.54
N LEU A 33 15.17 10.34 8.50
CA LEU A 33 14.33 10.43 9.69
C LEU A 33 14.32 9.11 10.50
N GLU A 34 14.43 7.96 9.83
CA GLU A 34 14.37 6.64 10.47
C GLU A 34 15.73 6.13 10.98
N VAL A 35 16.81 6.91 10.89
CA VAL A 35 18.18 6.49 11.27
C VAL A 35 18.30 5.97 12.71
N ASN A 36 17.45 6.47 13.62
CA ASN A 36 17.40 6.05 15.03
C ASN A 36 16.20 5.13 15.35
N ASN A 37 15.42 4.72 14.35
CA ASN A 37 14.30 3.82 14.52
C ASN A 37 14.79 2.37 14.42
N GLN A 38 14.79 1.64 15.54
CA GLN A 38 15.27 0.26 15.59
C GLN A 38 14.45 -0.69 14.69
N ALA A 39 13.13 -0.47 14.59
CA ALA A 39 12.27 -1.28 13.72
C ALA A 39 12.64 -1.09 12.24
N ALA A 40 12.93 0.15 11.82
CA ALA A 40 13.38 0.45 10.46
C ALA A 40 14.77 -0.15 10.16
N GLN A 41 15.69 -0.10 11.12
CA GLN A 41 17.02 -0.72 10.96
C GLN A 41 16.96 -2.24 10.74
N GLN A 42 15.97 -2.93 11.32
CA GLN A 42 15.74 -4.36 11.10
C GLN A 42 14.95 -4.66 9.83
N SER A 43 14.00 -3.79 9.48
CA SER A 43 13.10 -3.97 8.31
C SER A 43 13.74 -3.57 6.98
N GLY A 44 14.89 -2.88 7.00
CA GLY A 44 15.58 -2.36 5.83
C GLY A 44 15.16 -0.93 5.46
N GLU A 45 15.91 -0.31 4.55
CA GLU A 45 15.72 1.09 4.17
C GLU A 45 14.45 1.33 3.35
N CYS A 46 13.82 2.50 3.53
CA CYS A 46 12.68 2.92 2.71
C CYS A 46 13.07 3.05 1.24
N LEU A 47 12.48 2.26 0.33
CA LEU A 47 12.88 2.23 -1.08
C LEU A 47 12.23 3.33 -1.92
N ILE A 48 10.99 3.71 -1.58
CA ILE A 48 10.16 4.56 -2.41
C ILE A 48 9.48 5.67 -1.60
N GLY A 49 8.97 6.65 -2.32
CA GLY A 49 8.23 7.80 -1.84
C GLY A 49 7.55 8.47 -3.03
N TRP A 50 6.61 9.38 -2.79
CA TRP A 50 5.91 10.04 -3.87
C TRP A 50 6.85 10.70 -4.91
N PRO A 51 7.93 11.40 -4.50
CA PRO A 51 8.92 11.92 -5.45
C PRO A 51 9.57 10.84 -6.33
N GLU A 52 9.87 9.67 -5.78
CA GLU A 52 10.46 8.55 -6.53
C GLU A 52 9.47 7.96 -7.53
N PHE A 53 8.17 7.86 -7.19
CA PHE A 53 7.14 7.45 -8.15
C PHE A 53 7.06 8.40 -9.35
N GLN A 54 7.17 9.72 -9.12
CA GLN A 54 7.19 10.70 -10.19
C GLN A 54 8.43 10.53 -11.09
N GLN A 55 9.61 10.39 -10.48
CA GLN A 55 10.88 10.21 -11.21
C GLN A 55 10.90 8.92 -12.04
N GLY A 56 10.35 7.83 -11.48
CA GLY A 56 10.23 6.54 -12.13
C GLY A 56 9.11 6.45 -13.18
N ASN A 57 8.27 7.48 -13.33
CA ASN A 57 7.07 7.46 -14.16
C ASN A 57 6.14 6.27 -13.78
N ILE A 58 6.03 5.99 -12.48
CA ILE A 58 5.17 4.96 -11.91
C ILE A 58 3.75 5.51 -11.83
N ALA A 59 2.89 5.04 -12.73
CA ALA A 59 1.52 5.55 -12.83
C ALA A 59 0.58 4.89 -11.83
N ILE A 60 0.76 3.58 -11.61
CA ILE A 60 -0.14 2.76 -10.80
C ILE A 60 0.72 1.85 -9.92
N VAL A 61 0.30 1.69 -8.67
CA VAL A 61 0.83 0.70 -7.73
C VAL A 61 -0.30 -0.19 -7.24
N PHE A 62 -0.01 -1.44 -6.94
CA PHE A 62 -0.91 -2.29 -6.18
C PHE A 62 -0.55 -2.17 -4.70
N SER A 63 -1.43 -1.51 -3.96
CA SER A 63 -1.21 -1.17 -2.56
C SER A 63 -1.70 -2.32 -1.68
N THR A 64 -0.77 -3.09 -1.11
CA THR A 64 -1.07 -4.37 -0.46
C THR A 64 -1.69 -4.19 0.93
N LEU A 65 -2.57 -5.11 1.29
CA LEU A 65 -2.96 -5.40 2.66
C LEU A 65 -2.15 -6.62 3.09
N PHE A 66 -1.28 -6.46 4.07
CA PHE A 66 -0.39 -7.54 4.54
C PHE A 66 -0.16 -7.45 6.04
N VAL A 67 -0.34 -8.57 6.74
CA VAL A 67 -0.11 -8.71 8.18
C VAL A 67 0.67 -10.00 8.41
N LEU A 68 1.73 -9.92 9.19
CA LEU A 68 2.64 -11.05 9.41
C LEU A 68 1.97 -12.11 10.32
N PRO A 69 2.02 -13.41 9.97
CA PRO A 69 1.55 -14.47 10.85
C PRO A 69 2.41 -14.53 12.12
N GLY A 70 1.78 -14.63 13.29
CA GLY A 70 2.47 -14.61 14.58
C GLY A 70 3.57 -15.66 14.76
N HIS A 71 3.44 -16.83 14.12
CA HIS A 71 4.46 -17.88 14.15
C HIS A 71 5.70 -17.60 13.28
N ARG A 72 5.63 -16.57 12.41
CA ARG A 72 6.72 -16.11 11.55
C ARG A 72 7.41 -14.85 12.05
N VAL A 73 6.96 -14.31 13.18
CA VAL A 73 7.59 -13.17 13.84
C VAL A 73 8.99 -13.58 14.28
N THR A 74 10.00 -12.95 13.69
CA THR A 74 11.41 -13.15 14.04
C THR A 74 11.97 -12.01 14.87
N THR A 75 11.28 -10.86 14.89
CA THR A 75 11.70 -9.67 15.63
C THR A 75 10.61 -9.24 16.63
N GLY A 76 10.99 -8.56 17.70
CA GLY A 76 10.03 -8.08 18.69
C GLY A 76 9.28 -6.79 18.29
N TRP A 77 9.48 -6.30 17.06
CA TRP A 77 9.07 -4.95 16.66
C TRP A 77 7.94 -4.92 15.62
N ASP A 78 7.56 -6.09 15.10
CA ASP A 78 6.44 -6.23 14.16
C ASP A 78 5.12 -5.89 14.87
N SER A 79 4.52 -4.75 14.54
CA SER A 79 3.22 -4.33 15.10
C SER A 79 2.02 -4.87 14.33
N GLN A 80 2.21 -5.16 13.03
CA GLN A 80 1.19 -5.72 12.15
C GLN A 80 1.33 -7.25 12.14
N VAL A 81 0.82 -7.89 13.19
CA VAL A 81 0.91 -9.33 13.44
C VAL A 81 -0.43 -9.91 13.86
N TYR A 82 -0.86 -11.02 13.25
CA TYR A 82 -2.08 -11.72 13.64
C TYR A 82 -1.81 -13.10 14.27
N ARG A 83 -2.65 -13.50 15.22
CA ARG A 83 -2.64 -14.83 15.87
C ARG A 83 -3.88 -15.67 15.53
N ASN A 84 -4.92 -15.04 15.01
CA ASN A 84 -6.17 -15.65 14.59
C ASN A 84 -6.79 -14.81 13.46
N TYR A 85 -7.86 -15.32 12.85
CA TYR A 85 -8.50 -14.67 11.71
C TYR A 85 -9.24 -13.37 12.07
N ASP A 86 -9.69 -13.19 13.31
CA ASP A 86 -10.30 -11.92 13.75
C ASP A 86 -9.23 -10.82 13.87
N GLU A 87 -8.07 -11.13 14.44
CA GLU A 87 -6.92 -10.20 14.48
C GLU A 87 -6.43 -9.84 13.07
N ALA A 88 -6.46 -10.78 12.13
CA ALA A 88 -6.10 -10.52 10.73
C ALA A 88 -7.12 -9.59 10.06
N HIS A 89 -8.42 -9.84 10.28
CA HIS A 89 -9.52 -9.03 9.76
C HIS A 89 -9.40 -7.57 10.22
N ASP A 90 -9.26 -7.35 11.54
CA ASP A 90 -9.19 -6.01 12.13
C ASP A 90 -7.98 -5.21 11.60
N GLN A 91 -6.81 -5.85 11.48
CA GLN A 91 -5.61 -5.19 10.97
C GLN A 91 -5.67 -4.92 9.46
N TYR A 92 -6.27 -5.81 8.66
CA TYR A 92 -6.50 -5.54 7.25
C TYR A 92 -7.44 -4.34 7.06
N MET A 93 -8.47 -4.21 7.89
CA MET A 93 -9.36 -3.05 7.87
C MET A 93 -8.66 -1.76 8.32
N GLU A 94 -7.74 -1.83 9.28
CA GLU A 94 -6.88 -0.70 9.67
C GLU A 94 -6.02 -0.22 8.48
N GLN A 95 -5.47 -1.15 7.70
CA GLN A 95 -4.69 -0.84 6.49
C GLN A 95 -5.55 -0.25 5.37
N VAL A 96 -6.78 -0.74 5.18
CA VAL A 96 -7.77 -0.11 4.29
C VAL A 96 -8.02 1.35 4.70
N ASP A 97 -8.19 1.61 5.99
CA ASP A 97 -8.40 2.96 6.51
C ASP A 97 -7.16 3.84 6.37
N ALA A 98 -5.95 3.29 6.49
CA ALA A 98 -4.72 4.00 6.21
C ALA A 98 -4.67 4.48 4.74
N TYR A 99 -5.07 3.64 3.78
CA TYR A 99 -5.16 4.05 2.38
C TYR A 99 -6.26 5.07 2.11
N ARG A 100 -7.42 4.96 2.78
CA ARG A 100 -8.47 5.97 2.70
C ARG A 100 -7.99 7.33 3.20
N ARG A 101 -7.28 7.38 4.33
CA ARG A 101 -6.67 8.61 4.86
C ARG A 101 -5.63 9.15 3.89
N LEU A 102 -4.67 8.33 3.45
CA LEU A 102 -3.61 8.76 2.52
C LEU A 102 -4.18 9.39 1.25
N THR A 103 -5.18 8.75 0.64
CA THR A 103 -5.81 9.25 -0.59
C THR A 103 -6.76 10.41 -0.37
N GLY A 104 -7.39 10.51 0.81
CA GLY A 104 -8.27 11.62 1.18
C GLY A 104 -7.50 12.89 1.55
N ASP A 105 -6.40 12.75 2.28
CA ASP A 105 -5.56 13.86 2.76
C ASP A 105 -4.60 14.37 1.68
N HIS A 106 -4.20 13.49 0.74
CA HIS A 106 -3.28 13.81 -0.34
C HIS A 106 -3.79 13.39 -1.74
N PRO A 107 -4.97 13.88 -2.17
CA PRO A 107 -5.57 13.51 -3.45
C PRO A 107 -4.76 13.99 -4.68
N ASP A 108 -3.88 14.96 -4.48
CA ASP A 108 -2.90 15.43 -5.47
C ASP A 108 -1.75 14.43 -5.67
N LYS A 109 -1.46 13.61 -4.66
CA LYS A 109 -0.36 12.63 -4.66
C LYS A 109 -0.81 11.21 -4.90
N PHE A 110 -1.98 10.82 -4.40
CA PHE A 110 -2.49 9.46 -4.45
C PHE A 110 -3.97 9.42 -4.78
N ARG A 111 -4.40 8.45 -5.61
CA ARG A 111 -5.80 8.29 -5.99
C ARG A 111 -6.21 6.82 -5.99
N PRO A 112 -7.35 6.46 -5.37
CA PRO A 112 -7.84 5.08 -5.43
C PRO A 112 -8.37 4.77 -6.83
N ILE A 113 -8.08 3.57 -7.33
CA ILE A 113 -8.64 3.01 -8.56
C ILE A 113 -9.52 1.83 -8.18
N ARG A 114 -10.85 2.03 -8.25
CA ARG A 114 -11.86 1.05 -7.82
C ARG A 114 -12.71 0.51 -8.96
N THR A 115 -12.63 1.12 -10.14
CA THR A 115 -13.43 0.72 -11.30
C THR A 115 -12.62 0.87 -12.58
N ALA A 116 -13.08 0.22 -13.65
CA ALA A 116 -12.52 0.46 -14.99
C ALA A 116 -12.61 1.94 -15.39
N SER A 117 -13.70 2.64 -15.01
CA SER A 117 -13.82 4.07 -15.28
C SER A 117 -12.77 4.91 -14.53
N ASP A 118 -12.44 4.56 -13.29
CA ASP A 118 -11.37 5.23 -12.56
C ASP A 118 -10.02 5.00 -13.25
N LEU A 119 -9.76 3.77 -13.67
CA LEU A 119 -8.56 3.41 -14.42
C LEU A 119 -8.45 4.22 -15.72
N ASP A 120 -9.51 4.27 -16.51
CA ASP A 120 -9.53 5.03 -17.77
C ASP A 120 -9.26 6.53 -17.52
N LYS A 121 -9.93 7.12 -16.52
CA LYS A 121 -9.70 8.52 -16.13
C LYS A 121 -8.24 8.75 -15.69
N HIS A 122 -7.67 7.80 -14.96
CA HIS A 122 -6.30 7.88 -14.48
C HIS A 122 -5.28 7.77 -15.62
N LEU A 123 -5.46 6.81 -16.53
CA LEU A 123 -4.60 6.64 -17.70
C LEU A 123 -4.69 7.85 -18.65
N ASN A 124 -5.89 8.42 -18.84
CA ASN A 124 -6.07 9.64 -19.62
C ASN A 124 -5.34 10.84 -18.99
N LEU A 125 -5.30 10.95 -17.66
CA LEU A 125 -4.50 11.96 -16.96
C LEU A 125 -2.99 11.73 -17.20
N TRP A 126 -2.53 10.48 -17.09
CA TRP A 126 -1.12 10.13 -17.26
C TRP A 126 -0.63 10.18 -18.71
N ALA A 127 -1.54 10.15 -19.69
CA ALA A 127 -1.23 10.37 -21.10
C ALA A 127 -0.93 11.85 -21.42
N GLN A 128 -1.34 12.79 -20.55
CA GLN A 128 -1.05 14.21 -20.70
C GLN A 128 0.36 14.54 -20.22
N PRO A 129 0.99 15.63 -20.72
CA PRO A 129 2.24 16.14 -20.18
C PRO A 129 2.14 16.34 -18.66
N ALA A 130 3.14 15.86 -17.92
CA ALA A 130 3.17 16.03 -16.47
C ALA A 130 3.31 17.51 -16.11
N PRO A 131 2.49 18.06 -15.19
CA PRO A 131 2.73 19.38 -14.63
C PRO A 131 3.97 19.34 -13.72
N GLU A 132 4.55 20.51 -13.43
CA GLU A 132 5.69 20.63 -12.51
C GLU A 132 5.39 20.11 -11.10
N THR A 133 4.12 20.17 -10.69
CA THR A 133 3.63 19.68 -9.40
C THR A 133 3.44 18.16 -9.36
N GLY A 134 3.74 17.43 -10.43
CA GLY A 134 3.55 15.98 -10.52
C GLY A 134 2.09 15.54 -10.73
N ARG A 135 1.87 14.23 -10.75
CA ARG A 135 0.56 13.59 -10.95
C ARG A 135 0.27 12.61 -9.81
N PRO A 136 -1.00 12.41 -9.43
CA PRO A 136 -1.32 11.40 -8.44
C PRO A 136 -0.93 10.01 -8.95
N VAL A 137 -0.40 9.18 -8.06
CA VAL A 137 -0.17 7.75 -8.29
C VAL A 137 -1.48 7.02 -8.04
N GLY A 138 -1.86 6.16 -8.98
CA GLY A 138 -3.07 5.35 -8.89
C GLY A 138 -2.84 4.16 -7.96
N MET A 139 -3.76 3.90 -7.04
CA MET A 139 -3.65 2.82 -6.08
C MET A 139 -4.77 1.81 -6.29
N VAL A 140 -4.40 0.57 -6.63
CA VAL A 140 -5.32 -0.57 -6.67
C VAL A 140 -5.08 -1.40 -5.43
N THR A 141 -6.08 -1.55 -4.56
CA THR A 141 -5.90 -2.32 -3.33
C THR A 141 -5.85 -3.83 -3.61
N LEU A 142 -4.73 -4.43 -3.21
CA LEU A 142 -4.46 -5.87 -3.29
C LEU A 142 -4.42 -6.44 -1.88
N MET A 143 -4.99 -7.62 -1.65
CA MET A 143 -4.87 -8.34 -0.39
C MET A 143 -3.85 -9.47 -0.57
N GLU A 144 -2.76 -9.44 0.20
CA GLU A 144 -1.68 -10.45 0.17
C GLU A 144 -1.85 -11.42 1.34
N GLY A 145 -2.39 -12.61 1.05
CA GLY A 145 -2.94 -13.50 2.07
C GLY A 145 -4.41 -13.17 2.33
N ALA A 146 -5.29 -14.18 2.36
CA ALA A 146 -6.72 -13.97 2.55
C ALA A 146 -7.19 -14.19 4.00
N GLU A 147 -6.28 -14.19 4.98
CA GLU A 147 -6.57 -14.53 6.37
C GLU A 147 -7.54 -13.56 7.05
N GLY A 148 -7.64 -12.32 6.57
CA GLY A 148 -8.66 -11.35 7.02
C GLY A 148 -10.07 -11.62 6.48
N VAL A 149 -10.22 -12.45 5.44
CA VAL A 149 -11.53 -12.89 4.93
C VAL A 149 -11.96 -14.15 5.68
N ARG A 150 -12.70 -13.98 6.77
CA ARG A 150 -13.06 -15.08 7.68
C ARG A 150 -14.02 -16.08 7.04
N THR A 151 -14.84 -15.60 6.12
CA THR A 151 -15.78 -16.39 5.33
C THR A 151 -15.99 -15.76 3.96
N PRO A 152 -16.21 -16.54 2.89
CA PRO A 152 -16.51 -16.00 1.56
C PRO A 152 -17.71 -15.03 1.52
N ALA A 153 -18.60 -15.10 2.52
CA ALA A 153 -19.72 -14.16 2.63
C ALA A 153 -19.29 -12.71 2.90
N GLU A 154 -18.05 -12.46 3.36
CA GLU A 154 -17.50 -11.11 3.59
C GLU A 154 -16.95 -10.47 2.30
N LEU A 155 -16.80 -11.21 1.20
CA LEU A 155 -16.23 -10.67 -0.04
C LEU A 155 -16.93 -9.40 -0.57
N PRO A 156 -18.28 -9.26 -0.49
CA PRO A 156 -18.93 -8.00 -0.83
C PRO A 156 -18.46 -6.82 0.04
N GLU A 157 -18.21 -7.03 1.33
CA GLU A 157 -17.75 -5.99 2.25
C GLU A 157 -16.32 -5.54 1.89
N TRP A 158 -15.44 -6.50 1.59
CA TRP A 158 -14.08 -6.21 1.11
C TRP A 158 -14.06 -5.47 -0.24
N TRP A 159 -14.98 -5.84 -1.14
CA TRP A 159 -15.16 -5.15 -2.41
C TRP A 159 -15.62 -3.70 -2.19
N GLU A 160 -16.65 -3.46 -1.36
CA GLU A 160 -17.09 -2.11 -1.01
C GLU A 160 -15.99 -1.32 -0.30
N ALA A 161 -15.17 -2.01 0.51
CA ALA A 161 -14.07 -1.40 1.23
C ALA A 161 -12.97 -0.85 0.29
N GLY A 162 -12.85 -1.41 -0.92
CA GLY A 162 -11.95 -0.95 -1.98
C GLY A 162 -11.02 -2.03 -2.53
N VAL A 163 -11.05 -3.26 -1.99
CA VAL A 163 -10.20 -4.37 -2.45
C VAL A 163 -10.59 -4.80 -3.86
N ARG A 164 -9.60 -4.99 -4.74
CA ARG A 164 -9.83 -5.41 -6.13
C ARG A 164 -9.07 -6.67 -6.53
N ILE A 165 -8.07 -7.06 -5.75
CA ILE A 165 -7.25 -8.24 -6.00
C ILE A 165 -7.06 -8.96 -4.67
N ILE A 166 -7.17 -10.29 -4.66
CA ILE A 166 -6.86 -11.13 -3.50
C ILE A 166 -5.91 -12.23 -3.97
N GLY A 167 -4.72 -12.28 -3.36
CA GLY A 167 -3.83 -13.43 -3.38
C GLY A 167 -4.16 -14.33 -2.20
N PRO A 168 -4.76 -15.53 -2.39
CA PRO A 168 -5.31 -16.31 -1.28
C PRO A 168 -4.29 -16.80 -0.25
N ALA A 169 -3.01 -16.83 -0.61
CA ALA A 169 -1.93 -17.29 0.23
C ALA A 169 -0.69 -16.41 0.02
N TRP A 170 0.10 -16.26 1.09
CA TRP A 170 1.39 -15.56 1.08
C TRP A 170 2.57 -16.55 1.04
N ALA A 171 3.18 -16.83 2.19
CA ALA A 171 4.16 -17.88 2.38
C ALA A 171 3.44 -19.09 2.97
N GLY A 172 3.40 -20.20 2.21
CA GLY A 172 2.78 -21.45 2.67
C GLY A 172 3.27 -21.85 4.06
N THR A 173 2.39 -22.46 4.84
CA THR A 173 2.62 -22.88 6.24
C THR A 173 3.91 -23.66 6.40
#